data_AF-A0A7B2TJF7-F1
#
_entry.id   AF-A0A7B2TJF7-F1
#
_cell.length_a   1.000
_cell.length_b   1.000
_cell.length_c   1.000
_cell.angle_alpha   90.00
_cell.angle_beta   90.00
_cell.angle_gamma   90.00
#
_symmetry.space_group_name_H-M   'P 1'
#
loop_
_entity.id
_entity.type
_entity.pdbx_description
1 polymer ?
#
loop_
_entity_poly.entity_id
_entity_poly.type
_entity_poly.pdbx_seq_one_letter_code
_entity_poly.pdbx_strand_id
1 'polypeptide(L)'
;MSFNAKDMTQGGQIASMRIRMFSQIANIMLYCLFIFFWILIGLVLWVKISWQTFINGCIYWWCTSLEGMRDLIKSQPVYEIQYYGKTFRMNAAQVLHDKYMIWCGEQLWSAFVLASVVALVICLITFF
;
A
#
# COMPACT_ATOMS: atom_id res chain seq x y z
N MET A 1 3.72 -43.48 40.61
CA MET A 1 2.94 -42.28 40.25
C MET A 1 2.45 -42.50 38.82
N SER A 2 1.18 -42.88 38.65
CA SER A 2 0.65 -43.28 37.34
C SER A 2 0.55 -42.05 36.44
N PHE A 3 1.29 -42.04 35.33
CA PHE A 3 1.23 -40.99 34.33
C PHE A 3 -0.12 -41.10 33.63
N ASN A 4 -1.11 -40.34 34.13
CA ASN A 4 -2.46 -40.35 33.62
C ASN A 4 -2.45 -39.63 32.26
N ALA A 5 -2.49 -40.38 31.16
CA ALA A 5 -2.50 -39.83 29.79
C ALA A 5 -3.65 -38.82 29.55
N LYS A 6 -4.68 -38.85 30.41
CA LYS A 6 -5.77 -37.89 30.46
C LYS A 6 -5.30 -36.47 30.83
N ASP A 7 -4.35 -36.31 31.76
CA ASP A 7 -3.84 -34.99 32.16
C ASP A 7 -2.92 -34.38 31.07
N MET A 8 -2.22 -35.22 30.30
CA MET A 8 -1.35 -34.79 29.20
C MET A 8 -2.17 -34.30 27.98
N THR A 9 -3.29 -34.95 27.68
CA THR A 9 -4.20 -34.54 26.60
C THR A 9 -5.04 -33.33 26.98
N GLN A 10 -5.47 -33.23 28.24
CA GLN A 10 -6.25 -32.10 28.76
C GLN A 10 -5.36 -30.84 28.92
N GLY A 11 -4.11 -30.99 29.38
CA GLY A 11 -3.12 -29.91 29.41
C GLY A 11 -2.75 -29.37 28.02
N GLY A 12 -2.58 -30.27 27.03
CA GLY A 12 -2.38 -29.90 25.63
C GLY A 12 -3.57 -29.17 25.01
N GLN A 13 -4.80 -29.59 25.31
CA GLN A 13 -6.02 -28.90 24.88
C GLN A 13 -6.14 -27.49 25.49
N ILE A 14 -5.83 -27.33 26.78
CA ILE A 14 -5.86 -26.01 27.46
C ILE A 14 -4.79 -25.07 26.90
N ALA A 15 -3.58 -25.57 26.64
CA ALA A 15 -2.53 -24.79 25.98
C ALA A 15 -2.94 -24.38 24.56
N SER A 16 -3.55 -25.30 23.79
CA SER A 16 -4.08 -25.00 22.45
C SER A 16 -5.19 -23.94 22.49
N MET A 17 -6.04 -23.95 23.52
CA MET A 17 -7.12 -22.98 23.71
C MET A 17 -6.56 -21.58 24.01
N ARG A 18 -5.55 -21.49 24.88
CA ARG A 18 -4.87 -20.24 25.22
C ARG A 18 -4.14 -19.63 24.02
N ILE A 19 -3.45 -20.45 23.22
CA ILE A 19 -2.76 -19.99 22.00
C ILE A 19 -3.77 -19.46 20.98
N ARG A 20 -4.92 -20.12 20.80
CA ARG A 20 -5.99 -19.65 19.91
C ARG A 20 -6.59 -18.33 20.39
N MET A 21 -6.80 -18.15 21.69
CA MET A 21 -7.25 -16.86 22.26
C MET A 21 -6.21 -15.76 22.08
N PHE A 22 -4.92 -16.06 22.30
CA PHE A 22 -3.82 -15.10 22.09
C PHE A 22 -3.71 -14.69 20.62
N SER A 23 -3.86 -15.64 19.69
CA SER A 23 -3.88 -15.39 18.25
C SER A 23 -5.09 -14.57 17.81
N GLN A 24 -6.27 -14.78 18.39
CA GLN A 24 -7.45 -13.94 18.12
C GLN A 24 -7.22 -12.48 18.54
N ILE A 25 -6.68 -12.26 19.74
CA ILE A 25 -6.38 -10.92 20.24
C ILE A 25 -5.29 -10.26 19.39
N ALA A 26 -4.22 -10.99 19.07
CA ALA A 26 -3.16 -10.50 18.18
C ALA A 26 -3.68 -10.16 16.78
N ASN A 27 -4.63 -10.93 16.24
CA ASN A 27 -5.22 -10.68 14.93
C ASN A 27 -6.10 -9.41 14.93
N ILE A 28 -6.92 -9.20 15.97
CA ILE A 28 -7.70 -7.96 16.13
C ILE A 28 -6.78 -6.74 16.28
N MET A 29 -5.70 -6.90 17.05
CA MET A 29 -4.70 -5.87 17.25
C MET A 29 -3.97 -5.51 15.95
N LEU A 30 -3.54 -6.51 15.17
CA LEU A 30 -2.94 -6.34 13.85
C LEU A 30 -3.92 -5.69 12.86
N TYR A 31 -5.21 -6.04 12.92
CA TYR A 31 -6.23 -5.42 12.07
C TYR A 31 -6.38 -3.92 12.36
N CYS A 32 -6.43 -3.55 13.65
CA CYS A 32 -6.49 -2.15 14.06
C CYS A 32 -5.23 -1.38 13.62
N LEU A 33 -4.05 -1.99 13.79
CA LEU A 33 -2.76 -1.48 13.30
C LEU A 33 -2.74 -1.24 11.81
N PHE A 34 -3.22 -2.21 11.03
CA PHE A 34 -3.22 -2.14 9.58
C PHE A 34 -4.13 -1.02 9.09
N ILE A 35 -5.32 -0.87 9.67
CA ILE A 35 -6.22 0.25 9.36
C ILE A 35 -5.56 1.59 9.71
N PHE A 36 -4.98 1.70 10.89
CA PHE A 36 -4.33 2.94 11.33
C PHE A 36 -3.14 3.32 10.44
N PHE A 37 -2.34 2.33 10.03
CA PHE A 37 -1.22 2.50 9.10
C PHE A 37 -1.66 3.08 7.75
N TRP A 38 -2.72 2.52 7.14
CA TRP A 38 -3.25 3.03 5.86
C TRP A 38 -3.85 4.43 5.99
N ILE A 39 -4.51 4.74 7.11
CA ILE A 39 -5.03 6.08 7.39
C ILE A 39 -3.88 7.09 7.44
N LEU A 40 -2.78 6.78 8.14
CA LEU A 40 -1.61 7.64 8.21
C LEU A 40 -0.95 7.84 6.85
N ILE A 41 -0.80 6.78 6.05
CA ILE A 41 -0.28 6.89 4.69
C ILE A 41 -1.14 7.84 3.85
N GLY A 42 -2.46 7.65 3.88
CA GLY A 42 -3.40 8.50 3.15
C GLY A 42 -3.29 9.97 3.57
N LEU A 43 -3.17 10.23 4.88
CA LEU A 43 -3.06 11.58 5.43
C LEU A 43 -1.74 12.25 5.01
N VAL A 44 -0.61 11.55 5.11
CA VAL A 44 0.70 12.08 4.71
C VAL A 44 0.76 12.35 3.21
N LEU A 45 0.23 11.45 2.38
CA LEU A 45 0.15 11.65 0.93
C LEU A 45 -0.70 12.86 0.57
N TRP A 46 -1.84 13.03 1.26
CA TRP A 46 -2.74 14.16 1.02
C TRP A 46 -2.11 15.51 1.37
N VAL A 47 -1.28 15.56 2.42
CA VAL A 47 -0.56 16.78 2.81
C VAL A 47 0.62 17.08 1.88
N LYS A 48 1.30 16.05 1.36
CA LYS A 48 2.54 16.22 0.58
C LYS A 48 2.32 16.49 -0.90
N ILE A 49 1.22 16.00 -1.48
CA ILE A 49 1.01 15.99 -2.93
C ILE A 49 -0.36 16.57 -3.27
N SER A 50 -0.41 17.41 -4.32
CA SER A 50 -1.68 17.91 -4.84
C SER A 50 -2.49 16.79 -5.50
N TRP A 51 -3.83 16.92 -5.52
CA TRP A 51 -4.70 15.93 -6.16
C TRP A 51 -4.31 15.64 -7.61
N GLN A 52 -3.86 16.66 -8.34
CA GLN A 52 -3.44 16.54 -9.73
C GLN A 52 -2.14 15.74 -9.88
N THR A 53 -1.14 16.02 -9.06
CA THR A 53 0.15 15.29 -9.07
C THR A 53 -0.05 13.83 -8.65
N PHE A 54 -1.00 13.55 -7.74
CA PHE A 54 -1.36 12.19 -7.35
C PHE A 54 -1.96 11.40 -8.53
N ILE A 55 -3.00 11.92 -9.18
CA ILE A 55 -3.64 11.25 -10.33
C ILE A 55 -2.65 11.04 -11.47
N ASN A 56 -1.84 12.06 -11.78
CA ASN A 56 -0.82 11.99 -12.82
C ASN A 56 0.29 10.98 -12.50
N GLY A 57 0.75 10.91 -11.25
CA GLY A 57 1.69 9.90 -10.79
C GLY A 57 1.12 8.47 -10.87
N CYS A 58 -0.17 8.30 -10.52
CA CYS A 58 -0.85 7.02 -10.65
C CYS A 58 -0.96 6.58 -12.12
N ILE A 59 -1.25 7.50 -13.05
CA ILE A 59 -1.28 7.22 -14.49
C ILE A 59 0.12 6.82 -14.99
N TYR A 60 1.18 7.49 -14.54
CA TYR A 60 2.56 7.13 -14.88
C TYR A 60 2.91 5.71 -14.41
N TRP A 61 2.62 5.36 -13.16
CA TRP A 61 2.87 4.02 -12.60
C TRP A 61 1.99 2.93 -13.26
N TRP A 62 0.76 3.28 -13.61
CA TRP A 62 -0.12 2.42 -14.40
C TRP A 62 0.47 2.14 -15.79
N CYS A 63 0.91 3.19 -16.50
CA CYS A 63 1.57 3.07 -17.81
C CYS A 63 2.88 2.27 -17.72
N THR A 64 3.66 2.45 -16.65
CA THR A 64 4.90 1.70 -16.39
C THR A 64 4.61 0.21 -16.19
N SER A 65 3.57 -0.12 -15.41
CA SER A 65 3.16 -1.52 -15.19
C SER A 65 2.66 -2.20 -16.47
N LEU A 66 2.08 -1.41 -17.39
CA LEU A 66 1.58 -1.85 -18.70
C LEU A 66 2.64 -1.89 -19.80
N GLU A 67 3.86 -1.40 -19.55
CA GLU A 67 4.93 -1.35 -20.55
C GLU A 67 5.28 -2.76 -21.09
N GLY A 68 5.31 -3.77 -20.22
CA GLY A 68 5.57 -5.16 -20.61
C GLY A 68 4.46 -5.83 -21.42
N MET A 69 3.23 -5.29 -21.41
CA MET A 69 2.09 -5.79 -22.20
C MET A 69 1.85 -4.96 -23.47
N ARG A 70 2.68 -3.94 -23.70
CA ARG A 70 2.49 -2.95 -24.76
C ARG A 70 2.65 -3.53 -26.17
N ASP A 71 3.45 -4.59 -26.33
CA ASP A 71 3.58 -5.34 -27.59
C ASP A 71 2.33 -6.15 -27.96
N LEU A 72 1.45 -6.45 -27.00
CA LEU A 72 0.18 -7.15 -27.24
C LEU A 72 -0.98 -6.20 -27.58
N ILE A 73 -0.85 -4.90 -27.30
CA ILE A 73 -1.95 -3.94 -27.43
C ILE A 73 -1.83 -3.16 -28.74
N LYS A 74 -2.64 -3.56 -29.74
CA LYS A 74 -2.68 -2.98 -31.09
C LYS A 74 -3.16 -1.52 -31.14
N SER A 75 -3.92 -1.06 -30.15
CA SER A 75 -4.44 0.31 -30.03
C SER A 75 -3.93 0.94 -28.74
N GLN A 76 -2.93 1.82 -28.84
CA GLN A 76 -2.36 2.44 -27.65
C GLN A 76 -3.42 3.34 -26.96
N PRO A 77 -3.67 3.15 -25.65
CA PRO A 77 -4.66 3.94 -24.93
C PRO A 77 -4.19 5.40 -24.81
N VAL A 78 -5.08 6.31 -25.18
CA VAL A 78 -4.88 7.75 -25.04
C VAL A 78 -5.33 8.16 -23.64
N TYR A 79 -4.39 8.61 -22.82
CA TYR A 79 -4.67 9.10 -21.48
C TYR A 79 -4.92 10.61 -21.49
N GLU A 80 -5.96 11.04 -20.79
CA GLU A 80 -6.25 12.46 -20.57
C GLU A 80 -5.47 12.93 -19.34
N ILE A 81 -4.33 13.58 -19.57
CA ILE A 81 -3.53 14.20 -18.52
C ILE A 81 -4.11 15.59 -18.25
N GLN A 82 -4.55 15.83 -17.01
CA GLN A 82 -4.98 17.15 -16.59
C GLN A 82 -3.75 17.96 -16.14
N TYR A 83 -3.45 19.05 -16.85
CA TYR A 83 -2.41 20.01 -16.55
C TYR A 83 -3.00 21.39 -16.31
N TYR A 84 -3.17 21.81 -15.04
CA TYR A 84 -3.56 23.19 -14.67
C TYR A 84 -4.72 23.75 -15.52
N GLY A 85 -5.81 23.00 -15.63
CA GLY A 85 -7.01 23.40 -16.38
C GLY A 85 -6.98 23.11 -17.90
N LYS A 86 -5.91 22.49 -18.42
CA LYS A 86 -5.83 21.99 -19.80
C LYS A 86 -5.75 20.47 -19.82
N THR A 87 -6.60 19.83 -20.61
CA THR A 87 -6.57 18.37 -20.85
C THR A 87 -5.67 18.08 -22.04
N PHE A 88 -4.55 17.39 -21.79
CA PHE A 88 -3.66 16.91 -22.83
C PHE A 88 -3.91 15.43 -23.05
N ARG A 89 -4.30 15.08 -24.29
CA ARG A 89 -4.47 13.70 -24.73
C ARG A 89 -3.13 13.18 -25.20
N MET A 90 -2.44 12.42 -24.35
CA MET A 90 -1.13 11.86 -24.68
C MET A 90 -1.21 10.34 -24.66
N ASN A 91 -0.51 9.75 -25.61
CA ASN A 91 -0.45 8.31 -25.74
C ASN A 91 0.40 7.70 -24.61
N ALA A 92 0.17 6.45 -24.20
CA ALA A 92 0.95 5.79 -23.13
C ALA A 92 2.48 5.91 -23.33
N ALA A 93 2.90 5.88 -24.60
CA ALA A 93 4.28 6.12 -25.05
C ALA A 93 4.82 7.50 -24.67
N GLN A 94 4.01 8.52 -24.91
CA GLN A 94 4.35 9.92 -24.70
C GLN A 94 4.27 10.25 -23.21
N VAL A 95 3.36 9.62 -22.46
CA VAL A 95 3.27 9.73 -20.99
C VAL A 95 4.55 9.24 -20.32
N LEU A 96 5.10 8.10 -20.76
CA LEU A 96 6.30 7.52 -20.15
C LEU A 96 7.58 8.32 -20.45
N HIS A 97 7.65 8.97 -21.62
CA HIS A 97 8.80 9.80 -22.01
C HIS A 97 8.69 11.27 -21.58
N ASP A 98 7.54 11.71 -21.07
CA ASP A 98 7.36 13.08 -20.63
C ASP A 98 8.05 13.32 -19.27
N LYS A 99 8.96 14.30 -19.25
CA LYS A 99 9.71 14.70 -18.04
C LYS A 99 8.77 15.08 -16.90
N TYR A 100 7.61 15.66 -17.18
CA TYR A 100 6.66 16.04 -16.15
C TYR A 100 5.97 14.83 -15.51
N MET A 101 5.64 13.81 -16.31
CA MET A 101 5.03 12.56 -15.81
C MET A 101 6.01 11.75 -14.97
N ILE A 102 7.27 11.65 -15.43
CA ILE A 102 8.35 11.01 -14.67
C ILE A 102 8.51 11.73 -13.31
N TRP A 103 8.55 13.06 -13.31
CA TRP A 103 8.64 13.84 -12.07
C TRP A 103 7.46 13.60 -11.13
N CYS A 104 6.22 13.53 -11.65
CA CYS A 104 5.04 13.21 -10.84
C CYS A 104 5.13 11.79 -10.25
N GLY A 105 5.63 10.82 -11.02
CA GLY A 105 5.86 9.44 -10.58
C GLY A 105 6.89 9.34 -9.45
N GLU A 106 8.02 10.05 -9.58
CA GLU A 106 9.07 10.15 -8.56
C GLU A 106 8.57 10.83 -7.28
N GLN A 107 7.79 11.91 -7.42
CA GLN A 107 7.20 12.62 -6.30
C GLN A 107 6.21 11.71 -5.55
N LEU A 108 5.37 10.96 -6.27
CA LEU A 108 4.45 10.00 -5.68
C LEU A 108 5.20 8.89 -4.93
N TRP A 109 6.23 8.31 -5.54
CA TRP A 109 7.03 7.25 -4.95
C TRP A 109 7.76 7.72 -3.69
N SER A 110 8.44 8.86 -3.76
CA SER A 110 9.17 9.43 -2.62
C SER A 110 8.23 9.79 -1.45
N ALA A 111 7.06 10.37 -1.73
CA ALA A 111 6.08 10.66 -0.69
C ALA A 111 5.50 9.38 -0.09
N PHE A 112 5.28 8.34 -0.89
CA PHE A 112 4.80 7.03 -0.40
C PHE A 112 5.82 6.35 0.52
N VAL A 113 7.11 6.38 0.15
CA VAL A 113 8.20 5.85 0.98
C VAL A 113 8.28 6.63 2.30
N LEU A 114 8.25 7.96 2.25
CA LEU A 114 8.27 8.81 3.44
C LEU A 114 7.06 8.53 4.34
N ALA A 115 5.86 8.45 3.75
CA ALA A 115 4.63 8.13 4.47
C ALA A 115 4.70 6.76 5.15
N SER A 116 5.23 5.74 4.46
CA SER A 116 5.39 4.39 4.99
C SER A 116 6.37 4.36 6.16
N VAL A 117 7.50 5.04 6.05
CA VAL A 117 8.50 5.12 7.14
C VAL A 117 7.91 5.82 8.37
N VAL A 118 7.26 6.96 8.18
CA VAL A 118 6.62 7.71 9.28
C VAL A 118 5.53 6.88 9.94
N ALA A 119 4.66 6.24 9.15
CA ALA A 119 3.59 5.40 9.67
C ALA A 119 4.13 4.18 10.43
N LEU A 120 5.21 3.53 9.94
CA LEU A 120 5.86 2.42 10.64
C LEU A 120 6.43 2.87 12.00
N VAL A 121 7.12 4.01 12.04
CA VAL A 121 7.68 4.55 13.31
C VAL A 121 6.56 4.83 14.31
N ILE A 122 5.46 5.45 13.89
CA ILE A 122 4.32 5.73 14.77
C ILE A 122 3.68 4.43 15.26
N CYS A 123 3.45 3.45 14.38
CA CYS A 123 2.90 2.15 14.75
C CYS A 123 3.79 1.43 15.77
N LEU A 124 5.12 1.45 15.60
CA LEU A 124 6.06 0.86 16.56
C LEU A 124 5.97 1.56 17.92
N ILE A 125 5.99 2.89 17.97
CA ILE A 125 5.89 3.66 19.23
C ILE A 125 4.55 3.45 19.93
N THR A 126 3.46 3.29 19.18
CA THR A 126 2.12 3.13 19.76
C THR A 126 1.92 1.74 20.39
N PHE A 127 2.69 0.74 19.96
CA PHE A 127 2.51 -0.66 20.37
C PHE A 127 3.64 -1.25 21.23
N PHE A 128 4.81 -0.61 21.28
CA PHE A 128 5.89 -0.92 22.25
C PHE A 128 5.73 -0.12 23.53
#